data_AF-A0A521ZFN3-F1
#
_entry.id   AF-A0A521ZFN3-F1
#
_cell.length_a   1.000
_cell.length_b   1.000
_cell.length_c   1.000
_cell.angle_alpha   90.00
_cell.angle_beta   90.00
_cell.angle_gamma   90.00
#
_symmetry.space_group_name_H-M   'P 1'
#
loop_
_entity.id
_entity.type
_entity.pdbx_description
1 polymer ?
#
loop_
_entity_poly.entity_id
_entity_poly.type
_entity_poly.pdbx_seq_one_letter_code
_entity_poly.pdbx_strand_id
1 'polypeptide(L)' 'MAFRLLKSDGMMGLMILMGWVGAGVIAELIAALRAPLGYQDETGFHFGQREVRPPEDWEIGNPS' A
#
# COMPACT_ATOMS: atom_id res chain seq x y z
N MET A 1 -12.54 -42.54 0.85
CA MET A 1 -11.30 -41.93 1.40
C MET A 1 -10.68 -40.93 0.43
N ALA A 2 -10.53 -41.26 -0.86
CA ALA A 2 -9.94 -40.40 -1.89
C ALA A 2 -10.58 -38.99 -2.06
N PHE A 3 -11.91 -38.87 -1.99
CA PHE A 3 -12.60 -37.58 -2.15
C PHE A 3 -12.31 -36.58 -1.00
N ARG A 4 -11.99 -37.08 0.20
CA ARG A 4 -11.60 -36.25 1.35
C ARG A 4 -10.19 -35.69 1.19
N LEU A 5 -9.29 -36.47 0.60
CA LEU A 5 -7.90 -36.08 0.32
C LEU A 5 -7.83 -35.01 -0.79
N LEU A 6 -8.57 -35.19 -1.89
CA LEU A 6 -8.63 -34.18 -2.96
C LEU A 6 -9.17 -32.82 -2.46
N LYS A 7 -10.15 -32.85 -1.56
CA LYS A 7 -10.71 -31.64 -0.94
C LYS A 7 -9.75 -30.97 0.04
N SER A 8 -8.96 -31.74 0.79
CA SER A 8 -7.95 -31.17 1.70
C SER A 8 -6.78 -30.55 0.93
N ASP A 9 -6.36 -31.16 -0.16
CA ASP A 9 -5.24 -30.66 -0.99
C ASP A 9 -5.64 -29.37 -1.71
N GLY A 10 -6.87 -29.30 -2.23
CA GLY A 10 -7.44 -28.07 -2.78
C GLY A 10 -7.59 -26.95 -1.75
N MET A 11 -8.00 -27.29 -0.52
CA MET A 11 -8.10 -26.31 0.56
C MET A 11 -6.73 -25.78 1.00
N MET A 12 -5.72 -26.66 1.07
CA MET A 12 -4.34 -26.24 1.37
C MET A 12 -3.77 -25.34 0.27
N GLY A 13 -3.98 -25.69 -1.00
CA GLY A 13 -3.57 -24.85 -2.13
C GLY A 13 -4.21 -23.46 -2.12
N LEU A 14 -5.50 -23.38 -1.79
CA LEU A 14 -6.20 -22.10 -1.64
C LEU A 14 -5.61 -21.26 -0.49
N MET A 15 -5.31 -21.87 0.66
CA MET A 15 -4.71 -21.17 1.79
C MET A 15 -3.31 -20.63 1.48
N ILE A 16 -2.51 -21.40 0.75
CA ILE A 16 -1.17 -20.97 0.28
C ILE A 16 -1.31 -19.77 -0.67
N LEU A 17 -2.23 -19.84 -1.65
CA LEU A 17 -2.48 -18.75 -2.58
C LEU A 17 -2.92 -17.48 -1.86
N MET A 18 -3.87 -17.60 -0.93
CA MET A 18 -4.33 -16.46 -0.12
C MET A 18 -3.20 -15.87 0.73
N GLY A 19 -2.32 -16.71 1.30
CA GLY A 19 -1.13 -16.27 2.03
C GLY A 19 -0.17 -15.48 1.14
N TRP A 20 0.08 -15.94 -0.08
CA TRP A 20 0.91 -15.24 -1.06
C TRP A 20 0.34 -13.89 -1.46
N VAL A 21 -0.95 -13.84 -1.78
CA VAL A 21 -1.64 -12.57 -2.10
C VAL A 21 -1.59 -11.62 -0.91
N GLY A 22 -1.90 -12.11 0.29
CA GLY A 22 -1.86 -11.30 1.52
C GLY A 22 -0.46 -10.75 1.80
N ALA A 23 0.59 -11.58 1.63
CA ALA A 23 1.97 -11.14 1.78
C ALA A 23 2.36 -10.06 0.76
N GLY A 24 1.93 -10.20 -0.49
CA GLY A 24 2.13 -9.19 -1.53
C GLY A 24 1.47 -7.86 -1.18
N VAL A 25 0.21 -7.88 -0.76
CA VAL A 25 -0.53 -6.67 -0.32
C VAL A 25 0.18 -5.98 0.84
N ILE A 26 0.62 -6.73 1.85
CA ILE A 26 1.36 -6.16 2.99
C ILE A 26 2.69 -5.54 2.54
N ALA A 27 3.42 -6.20 1.64
CA ALA A 27 4.67 -5.67 1.12
C ALA A 27 4.45 -4.36 0.35
N GLU A 28 3.40 -4.27 -0.46
CA GLU A 28 3.03 -3.04 -1.17
C GLU A 28 2.63 -1.91 -0.22
N LEU A 29 1.87 -2.21 0.84
CA LEU A 29 1.52 -1.22 1.86
C LEU A 29 2.77 -0.67 2.56
N ILE A 30 3.72 -1.54 2.93
CA ILE A 30 4.99 -1.11 3.54
C ILE A 30 5.81 -0.26 2.55
N ALA A 31 5.84 -0.65 1.27
CA ALA A 31 6.51 0.11 0.22
C ALA A 31 5.86 1.49 0.05
N ALA A 32 4.54 1.57 -0.01
CA ALA A 32 3.79 2.82 -0.13
C ALA A 32 4.01 3.75 1.07
N LEU A 33 4.05 3.21 2.30
CA LEU A 33 4.34 3.98 3.52
C LEU A 33 5.76 4.57 3.52
N ARG A 34 6.71 3.90 2.87
CA ARG A 34 8.11 4.34 2.78
C ARG A 34 8.40 5.15 1.51
N ALA A 35 7.50 5.12 0.53
CA ALA A 35 7.68 5.84 -0.71
C ALA A 35 7.77 7.35 -0.42
N PRO A 36 8.67 8.07 -1.10
CA PRO A 36 8.66 9.52 -1.04
C PRO A 36 7.32 10.03 -1.56
N LEU A 37 6.66 10.88 -0.79
CA LEU A 37 5.50 11.62 -1.26
C LEU A 37 5.95 12.54 -2.38
N GLY A 38 5.22 12.56 -3.48
CA GLY A 38 5.59 13.34 -4.65
C GLY A 38 4.79 12.94 -5.88
N TYR A 39 5.08 13.59 -6.99
CA TYR A 39 4.56 13.24 -8.30
C TYR A 39 5.70 13.26 -9.32
N GLN A 40 5.55 12.48 -10.38
CA GLN A 40 6.49 12.47 -11.49
C GLN A 40 5.82 13.12 -12.70
N ASP A 41 6.52 14.05 -13.34
CA ASP A 41 6.11 14.67 -14.60
C ASP A 41 7.21 14.56 -15.66
N GLU A 42 7.03 15.28 -16.78
CA GLU A 42 7.94 15.30 -17.92
C GLU A 42 9.34 15.86 -17.58
N THR A 43 9.46 16.60 -16.49
CA THR A 43 10.68 17.28 -16.05
C THR A 43 11.42 16.53 -14.94
N GLY A 44 10.75 15.56 -14.28
CA GLY A 44 11.37 14.71 -13.27
C GLY A 44 10.43 14.34 -12.11
N PHE A 45 11.01 13.86 -11.01
CA PHE A 45 10.27 13.55 -9.78
C PHE A 45 10.30 14.76 -8.83
N HIS A 46 9.12 15.24 -8.45
CA HIS A 46 8.94 16.36 -7.53
C HIS A 46 8.49 15.83 -6.17
N PHE A 47 9.32 16.03 -5.14
CA PHE A 47 9.00 15.64 -3.78
C PHE A 47 7.91 16.55 -3.19
N GLY A 48 6.87 15.97 -2.62
CA GLY A 48 5.88 16.66 -1.81
C GLY A 48 6.47 17.08 -0.46
N GLN A 49 6.00 18.20 0.09
CA GLN A 49 6.44 18.63 1.42
C GLN A 49 5.99 17.60 2.46
N ARG A 50 6.96 17.04 3.22
CA ARG A 50 6.68 16.25 4.42
C ARG A 50 6.30 17.22 5.54
N GLU A 51 5.11 17.80 5.45
CA GLU A 51 4.60 18.60 6.54
C GLU A 51 4.20 17.68 7.68
N VAL A 52 5.09 17.54 8.67
CA VAL A 52 4.63 17.39 10.05
C VAL A 52 4.04 18.74 10.43
N ARG A 53 2.83 19.06 9.94
CA ARG A 53 2.07 20.19 10.46
C ARG A 53 1.45 19.74 11.79
N PRO A 54 1.76 20.39 12.92
CA PRO A 54 0.83 20.38 14.05
C PRO A 54 -0.52 20.94 13.57
N PRO A 55 -1.64 20.62 14.25
CA PRO A 55 -2.96 21.01 13.80
C PRO A 55 -3.20 22.50 14.08
N GLU A 56 -2.49 23.40 13.41
CA GLU A 56 -2.73 24.84 13.49
C GLU A 56 -2.69 25.45 12.09
N ASP A 57 -3.77 26.18 11.83
CA ASP A 57 -3.85 27.30 10.91
C ASP A 57 -3.95 26.97 9.42
N TRP A 58 -5.19 26.67 9.04
CA TRP A 58 -5.78 27.03 7.75
C TRP A 58 -5.81 28.55 7.55
N GLU A 59 -4.74 29.29 7.84
CA GLU A 59 -4.61 30.66 7.37
C GLU A 59 -4.51 30.64 5.84
N ILE A 60 -5.69 30.60 5.23
CA ILE A 60 -6.02 31.11 3.91
C ILE A 60 -5.62 32.59 3.97
N GLY A 61 -4.32 32.82 3.81
CA GLY A 61 -3.75 34.13 3.60
C GLY A 61 -4.33 34.65 2.30
N ASN A 62 -5.36 35.47 2.44
CA ASN A 62 -5.91 36.33 1.39
C ASN A 62 -4.76 37.10 0.71
N PRO A 63 -4.46 36.85 -0.58
CA PRO A 63 -3.58 37.74 -1.32
C PRO A 63 -4.41 38.96 -1.72
N SER A 64 -4.35 40.01 -0.89
CA SER A 64 -4.71 41.36 -1.30
C SER A 64 -3.88 41.80 -2.51
#